data_AF-A0A7X6T649-F1
#
_entry.id   AF-A0A7X6T649-F1
#
_cell.length_a   1.000
_cell.length_b   1.000
_cell.length_c   1.000
_cell.angle_alpha   90.00
_cell.angle_beta   90.00
_cell.angle_gamma   90.00
#
_symmetry.space_group_name_H-M   'P 1'
#
loop_
_entity.id
_entity.type
_entity.pdbx_description
1 polymer ?
#
loop_
_entity_poly.entity_id
_entity_poly.type
_entity_poly.pdbx_seq_one_letter_code
_entity_poly.pdbx_strand_id
1 'polypeptide(L)'
;MAQRATTLYEYYGEGTIHAKSYIFDQRLSIIGSFNLDPGSAFLSTESVVVIDSTQVAEVLSDNIAKQIEESAPYPSKEASPKKTPFNKRLLIGIVRLFLYPFDPLL
;
A
#
# COMPACT_ATOMS: atom_id res chain seq x y z
N MET A 1 -22.54 -8.16 13.79
CA MET A 1 -22.56 -6.97 12.91
C MET A 1 -21.12 -6.53 12.70
N ALA A 2 -20.53 -6.77 11.53
CA ALA A 2 -19.19 -6.25 11.23
C ALA A 2 -19.29 -4.73 11.08
N GLN A 3 -18.57 -3.96 11.91
CA GLN A 3 -18.49 -2.52 11.75
C GLN A 3 -17.76 -2.21 10.44
N ARG A 4 -18.38 -1.39 9.59
CA ARG A 4 -17.75 -0.86 8.37
C ARG A 4 -16.60 0.06 8.78
N ALA A 5 -15.51 0.06 8.02
CA ALA A 5 -14.46 1.07 8.15
C ALA A 5 -15.09 2.47 8.15
N THR A 6 -14.84 3.24 9.21
CA THR A 6 -15.44 4.57 9.41
C THR A 6 -14.79 5.61 8.51
N THR A 7 -13.53 5.40 8.13
CA THR A 7 -12.76 6.33 7.29
C THR A 7 -11.75 5.55 6.46
N LEU A 8 -11.62 5.90 5.18
CA LEU A 8 -10.68 5.30 4.25
C LEU A 8 -9.94 6.41 3.52
N TYR A 9 -8.62 6.25 3.40
CA TYR A 9 -7.74 7.17 2.68
C TYR A 9 -6.99 6.40 1.59
N GLU A 10 -6.77 7.04 0.47
CA GLU A 10 -5.92 6.53 -0.61
C GLU A 10 -4.70 7.45 -0.76
N TYR A 11 -3.52 6.85 -0.82
CA TYR A 11 -2.24 7.56 -0.85
C TYR A 11 -1.84 7.96 -2.27
N TYR A 12 -1.43 9.22 -2.46
CA TYR A 12 -1.04 9.80 -3.76
C TYR A 12 0.36 10.41 -3.75
N GLY A 13 1.17 10.09 -2.74
CA GLY A 13 2.53 10.60 -2.56
C GLY A 13 3.55 10.15 -3.62
N GLU A 14 4.82 10.36 -3.33
CA GLU A 14 5.91 9.77 -4.13
C GLU A 14 5.97 8.25 -3.87
N GLY A 15 5.95 7.44 -4.93
CA GLY A 15 6.04 5.99 -4.81
C GLY A 15 4.73 5.28 -4.45
N THR A 16 4.83 4.14 -3.80
CA THR A 16 3.72 3.26 -3.41
C THR A 16 3.90 2.80 -1.97
N ILE A 17 2.81 2.70 -1.20
CA ILE A 17 2.87 2.11 0.14
C ILE A 17 2.91 0.59 -0.01
N HIS A 18 4.03 -0.03 0.38
CA HIS A 18 4.15 -1.49 0.48
C HIS A 18 4.09 -1.98 1.94
N ALA A 19 4.08 -1.06 2.91
CA ALA A 19 3.98 -1.42 4.32
C ALA A 19 2.62 -2.05 4.63
N LYS A 20 2.64 -3.12 5.43
CA LYS A 20 1.44 -3.80 5.94
C LYS A 20 1.56 -3.80 7.44
N SER A 21 0.85 -2.87 8.06
CA SER A 21 0.96 -2.60 9.48
C SER A 21 -0.39 -2.26 10.08
N TYR A 22 -0.64 -2.72 11.29
CA TYR A 22 -1.91 -2.56 11.99
C TYR A 22 -1.66 -2.12 13.43
N ILE A 23 -2.51 -1.23 13.93
CA ILE A 23 -2.50 -0.80 15.33
C ILE A 23 -3.86 -1.12 15.92
N PHE A 24 -3.88 -1.75 17.09
CA PHE A 24 -5.08 -2.01 17.87
C PHE A 24 -4.96 -1.31 19.23
N ASP A 25 -6.02 -0.59 19.60
CA ASP A 25 -6.18 0.10 20.89
C ASP A 25 -4.99 0.99 21.29
N GLN A 26 -4.30 1.60 20.31
CA GLN A 26 -3.09 2.41 20.52
C GLN A 26 -1.99 1.70 21.35
N ARG A 27 -1.92 0.36 21.25
CA ARG A 27 -1.04 -0.46 22.10
C ARG A 27 -0.42 -1.63 21.35
N LEU A 28 -1.23 -2.42 20.65
CA LEU A 28 -0.74 -3.58 19.91
C LEU A 28 -0.40 -3.17 18.48
N SER A 29 0.85 -3.36 18.08
CA SER A 29 1.31 -3.12 16.72
C SER A 29 1.63 -4.44 16.03
N ILE A 30 1.16 -4.59 14.79
CA ILE A 30 1.50 -5.72 13.92
C ILE A 30 2.20 -5.18 12.69
N ILE A 31 3.37 -5.73 12.36
CA ILE A 31 4.15 -5.33 11.19
C ILE A 31 4.65 -6.60 10.50
N GLY A 32 4.52 -6.69 9.17
CA GLY A 32 5.03 -7.85 8.43
C GLY A 32 4.65 -7.89 6.96
N SER A 33 4.60 -9.11 6.42
CA SER A 33 4.24 -9.38 5.02
C SER A 33 2.75 -9.67 4.81
N PHE A 34 2.01 -9.95 5.89
CA PHE A 34 0.60 -10.31 5.85
C PHE A 34 -0.29 -9.18 5.33
N ASN A 35 -0.96 -9.40 4.19
CA ASN A 35 -2.00 -8.52 3.68
C ASN A 35 -3.35 -8.84 4.33
N LEU A 36 -4.26 -7.85 4.36
CA LEU A 36 -5.62 -8.05 4.87
C LEU A 36 -6.53 -8.72 3.83
N ASP A 37 -6.14 -9.89 3.31
CA ASP A 37 -6.88 -10.64 2.31
C ASP A 37 -6.83 -12.17 2.55
N PRO A 38 -7.77 -12.94 1.95
CA PRO A 38 -7.82 -14.39 2.14
C PRO A 38 -6.59 -15.15 1.62
N GLY A 39 -5.87 -14.63 0.64
CA GLY A 39 -4.67 -15.26 0.09
C GLY A 39 -3.55 -15.31 1.13
N SER A 40 -3.28 -14.19 1.79
CA SER A 40 -2.33 -14.16 2.93
C SER A 40 -2.80 -15.01 4.11
N ALA A 41 -4.11 -15.19 4.31
CA ALA A 41 -4.65 -15.99 5.40
C ALA A 41 -4.58 -17.51 5.18
N PHE A 42 -4.75 -17.99 3.94
CA PHE A 42 -4.98 -19.41 3.67
C PHE A 42 -3.99 -20.04 2.69
N LEU A 43 -3.27 -19.25 1.89
CA LEU A 43 -2.45 -19.76 0.78
C LEU A 43 -0.97 -19.40 0.95
N SER A 44 -0.67 -18.17 1.35
CA SER A 44 0.71 -17.68 1.45
C SER A 44 1.35 -18.04 2.78
N THR A 45 2.68 -18.21 2.75
CA THR A 45 3.49 -18.20 3.97
C THR A 45 3.86 -16.76 4.29
N GLU A 46 3.24 -16.21 5.34
CA GLU A 46 3.47 -14.85 5.79
C GLU A 46 4.24 -14.83 7.12
N SER A 47 4.97 -13.75 7.38
CA SER A 47 5.63 -13.52 8.67
C SER A 47 5.23 -12.16 9.21
N VAL A 48 4.89 -12.13 10.50
CA VAL A 48 4.50 -10.91 11.22
C VAL A 48 5.18 -10.88 12.59
N VAL A 49 5.49 -9.67 13.05
CA VAL A 49 5.90 -9.41 14.43
C VAL A 49 4.74 -8.70 15.12
N VAL A 50 4.33 -9.22 16.28
CA VAL A 50 3.33 -8.62 17.14
C VAL A 50 4.05 -7.98 18.32
N ILE A 51 3.83 -6.69 18.53
CA ILE A 51 4.50 -5.89 19.54
C ILE A 51 3.44 -5.29 20.46
N ASP A 52 3.44 -5.71 21.72
CA ASP A 52 2.60 -5.12 22.77
C ASP A 52 3.36 -3.99 23.47
N SER A 53 3.23 -2.76 22.97
CA SER A 53 3.84 -1.56 23.55
C SER A 53 3.16 -0.30 23.03
N THR A 54 2.71 0.55 23.95
CA THR A 54 2.11 1.84 23.62
C THR A 54 3.10 2.77 22.91
N GLN A 55 4.40 2.72 23.27
CA GLN A 55 5.42 3.56 22.64
C GLN A 55 5.61 3.19 21.16
N VAL A 56 5.61 1.90 20.84
CA VAL A 56 5.74 1.44 19.45
C VAL A 56 4.49 1.77 18.66
N ALA A 57 3.31 1.61 19.26
CA ALA A 57 2.04 1.98 18.64
C ALA A 57 1.96 3.49 18.33
N GLU A 58 2.44 4.35 19.23
CA GLU A 58 2.50 5.80 19.03
C GLU A 58 3.40 6.16 17.84
N VAL A 59 4.63 5.63 17.81
CA VAL A 59 5.56 5.85 16.70
C VAL A 59 4.99 5.36 15.37
N LEU A 60 4.34 4.19 15.36
CA LEU A 60 3.72 3.66 14.15
C LEU A 60 2.52 4.53 13.71
N SER A 61 1.72 5.00 14.66
CA SER A 61 0.59 5.90 14.42
C SER A 61 1.04 7.21 13.78
N ASP A 62 2.12 7.81 14.29
CA ASP A 62 2.69 9.05 13.73
C ASP A 62 3.20 8.85 12.29
N ASN A 63 3.80 7.70 11.99
CA ASN A 63 4.23 7.36 10.63
C ASN A 63 3.05 7.16 9.67
N ILE A 64 1.94 6.60 10.15
CA ILE A 64 0.71 6.47 9.38
C ILE A 64 0.07 7.86 9.18
N ALA A 65 0.05 8.71 10.21
CA ALA A 65 -0.49 10.07 10.12
C ALA A 65 0.23 10.90 9.03
N LYS A 66 1.55 10.81 8.95
CA LYS A 66 2.33 11.45 7.86
C LYS A 66 1.95 10.94 6.47
N GLN A 67 1.67 9.64 6.32
CA GLN A 67 1.19 9.10 5.04
C GLN A 67 -0.23 9.59 4.72
N ILE A 68 -1.07 9.80 5.73
CA ILE A 68 -2.41 10.36 5.57
C ILE A 68 -2.34 11.82 5.05
N GLU A 69 -1.33 12.60 5.43
CA GLU A 69 -1.13 13.96 4.89
C GLU A 69 -0.93 13.97 3.36
N GLU A 70 -0.33 12.91 2.80
CA GLU A 70 -0.18 12.70 1.35
C GLU A 70 -1.32 11.88 0.72
N SER A 71 -2.39 11.64 1.48
CA SER A 71 -3.55 10.85 1.07
C SER A 71 -4.81 11.70 0.93
N ALA A 72 -5.78 11.21 0.16
CA ALA A 72 -7.11 11.80 0.07
C ALA A 72 -8.18 10.81 0.58
N PRO A 73 -9.29 11.30 1.17
CA PRO A 73 -10.41 10.44 1.56
C PRO A 73 -10.96 9.67 0.36
N TYR A 74 -11.22 8.38 0.52
CA TYR A 74 -11.84 7.55 -0.51
C TYR A 74 -13.36 7.42 -0.30
N PRO A 75 -14.19 7.59 -1.34
CA PRO A 75 -13.82 7.88 -2.73
C PRO A 75 -13.64 9.39 -2.97
N SER A 76 -12.46 9.78 -3.47
CA SER A 76 -12.21 11.16 -3.95
C SER A 76 -12.30 11.19 -5.47
N LYS A 77 -12.96 12.22 -6.02
CA LYS A 77 -12.97 12.50 -7.48
C LYS A 77 -11.80 13.39 -7.91
N GLU A 78 -11.10 14.00 -6.96
CA GLU A 78 -10.07 15.02 -7.22
C GLU A 78 -8.66 14.43 -7.25
N ALA A 79 -8.47 13.26 -6.64
CA ALA A 79 -7.18 12.61 -6.60
C ALA A 79 -6.96 11.77 -7.86
N SER A 80 -6.49 12.45 -8.91
CA SER A 80 -6.03 11.76 -10.13
C SER A 80 -4.62 11.20 -9.92
N PRO A 81 -4.36 9.93 -10.29
CA PRO A 81 -3.03 9.34 -10.16
C PRO A 81 -1.99 10.22 -10.89
N LYS A 82 -0.82 10.43 -10.27
CA LYS A 82 0.28 11.23 -10.85
C LYS A 82 0.50 10.79 -12.31
N LYS A 83 0.28 11.70 -13.27
CA LYS A 83 0.47 11.42 -14.71
C LYS A 83 1.90 10.93 -14.93
N THR A 84 2.05 9.72 -15.47
CA THR A 84 3.36 9.20 -15.90
C THR A 84 4.01 10.16 -16.89
N PRO A 85 5.29 10.54 -16.69
CA PRO A 85 5.97 11.50 -17.55
C PRO A 85 6.16 10.94 -18.96
N PHE A 86 6.21 11.83 -19.95
CA PHE A 86 6.18 11.47 -21.37
C PHE A 86 7.37 10.60 -21.79
N ASN A 87 8.58 10.90 -21.29
CA ASN A 87 9.79 10.13 -21.55
C ASN A 87 9.68 8.65 -21.13
N LYS A 88 9.07 8.37 -19.96
CA LYS A 88 8.82 6.99 -19.51
C LYS A 88 7.83 6.27 -20.42
N ARG A 89 6.76 6.96 -20.84
CA ARG A 89 5.77 6.40 -21.79
C ARG A 89 6.40 6.07 -23.14
N LEU A 90 7.25 6.97 -23.67
CA LEU A 90 7.96 6.75 -24.93
C LEU A 90 8.94 5.58 -24.83
N LEU A 91 9.74 5.52 -23.77
CA LEU A 91 10.69 4.43 -23.53
C LEU A 91 9.99 3.07 -23.46
N ILE A 92 8.89 2.98 -22.68
CA ILE A 92 8.09 1.74 -22.58
C ILE A 92 7.55 1.32 -23.96
N GLY A 93 7.11 2.29 -24.78
CA GLY A 93 6.67 2.03 -26.15
C GLY A 93 7.77 1.43 -27.03
N ILE A 94 8.98 1.99 -26.97
CA ILE A 94 10.14 1.48 -27.71
C ILE A 94 10.53 0.08 -27.22
N VAL A 95 10.64 -0.12 -25.91
CA VAL A 95 10.97 -1.42 -25.32
C VAL A 95 9.95 -2.48 -25.73
N ARG A 96 8.64 -2.15 -25.68
CA ARG A 96 7.58 -3.05 -26.15
C ARG A 96 7.75 -3.43 -27.62
N LEU A 97 8.14 -2.50 -28.50
CA LEU A 97 8.35 -2.81 -29.91
C LEU A 97 9.45 -3.87 -30.10
N PHE A 98 10.52 -3.80 -29.30
CA PHE A 98 11.62 -4.77 -29.35
C PHE A 98 11.31 -6.09 -28.63
N LEU A 99 10.55 -6.06 -27.54
CA LEU A 99 10.17 -7.25 -26.78
C LEU A 99 8.98 -8.01 -27.37
N TYR A 100 8.11 -7.35 -28.15
CA TYR A 100 6.96 -7.97 -28.80
C TYR A 100 7.24 -9.30 -29.51
N PRO A 101 8.31 -9.46 -30.32
CA PRO A 101 8.63 -10.76 -30.92
C PRO A 101 9.04 -11.86 -29.92
N PHE A 102 9.40 -11.48 -28.69
CA PHE A 102 9.76 -12.38 -27.60
C PHE A 102 8.63 -12.57 -26.56
N ASP A 103 7.49 -11.90 -26.71
CA ASP A 103 6.32 -12.10 -25.83
C ASP A 103 5.90 -13.58 -25.70
N PRO A 104 6.00 -14.45 -26.75
CA PRO A 104 5.71 -15.88 -26.59
C PRO A 104 6.74 -16.69 -25.77
N LEU A 105 7.88 -16.10 -25.43
CA LEU A 105 8.99 -16.73 -24.68
C LEU A 105 9.07 -16.27 -23.22
N LEU A 106 8.26 -15.28 -22.83
CA LEU A 106 8.17 -14.70 -21.48
C LEU A 106 6.91 -15.21 -20.77
#